data_AF-A0A8J7PH11-F1
#
_entry.id   AF-A0A8J7PH11-F1
#
_cell.length_a   1.000
_cell.length_b   1.000
_cell.length_c   1.000
_cell.angle_alpha   90.00
_cell.angle_beta   90.00
_cell.angle_gamma   90.00
#
_symmetry.space_group_name_H-M   'P 1'
#
loop_
_entity.id
_entity.type
_entity.pdbx_description
1 polymer ?
#
loop_
_entity_poly.entity_id
_entity_poly.type
_entity_poly.pdbx_seq_one_letter_code
_entity_poly.pdbx_strand_id
1 'polypeptide(L)'
;MLFSSVAYLLFFPVVLALFWLLPNRFRSLLLFIASYYFYMSWIPAYGLLLFALTVGNYFLGLAIGAFREKPFGKGLLALAVLLNLSTLCYFKYTDFFLASINKALAQPWLSLNVSAFPLQHVLLPLGISFFVFEFIHYVVDVHRGSSPVKNFINFSLFAAFFPSQIAGPIKRYQQFVKQLDERRVFSGALFEKGLALLLQGLFKKIAIADNLSNLVAHGFSMQTLGCADAWVSALAFAIQIYCDFSGYTDMGRGSALMMGFDLPDNFNYPYLAKNLSDFWKRWHISLSTWLRDYLYIALGGNRVGVYRRYFNLFMTMLLGGLWHGASWHFVVWGAFHGLGLIFSHTYDQYLKEQSSLAERMRQFHSGKLGTAVSIVSTFLFVLVGWVFFRAESMSEALRVLQAMLPTGHSLSLPFTLYGEIQHSSVISVLLSYSIYRLAVDNCSRLAPLLPETFKNLAAPRIPARALLYLAVFFLAVSFAPNAASPFIYFAF
;
A
#
# COMPACT_ATOMS: atom_id res chain seq x y z
N MET A 1 4.60 -12.81 11.56
CA MET A 1 6.03 -12.45 11.46
C MET A 1 6.18 -11.21 10.59
N LEU A 2 7.18 -10.35 10.82
CA LEU A 2 7.44 -9.14 10.01
C LEU A 2 8.63 -9.35 9.08
N PHE A 3 8.61 -8.81 7.86
CA PHE A 3 9.72 -8.96 6.91
C PHE A 3 11.05 -8.36 7.40
N SER A 4 11.00 -7.30 8.20
CA SER A 4 12.18 -6.67 8.80
C SER A 4 12.67 -7.37 10.09
N SER A 5 12.01 -8.45 10.53
CA SER A 5 12.39 -9.15 11.77
C SER A 5 13.47 -10.21 11.57
N VAL A 6 14.26 -10.46 12.62
CA VAL A 6 15.24 -11.57 12.66
C VAL A 6 14.56 -12.92 12.39
N ALA A 7 13.33 -13.11 12.91
CA ALA A 7 12.55 -14.32 12.65
C ALA A 7 12.33 -14.56 11.15
N TYR A 8 12.08 -13.50 10.36
CA TYR A 8 11.95 -13.62 8.91
C TYR A 8 13.27 -13.90 8.21
N LEU A 9 14.35 -13.27 8.68
CA LEU A 9 15.71 -13.50 8.17
C LEU A 9 16.14 -14.97 8.34
N LEU A 10 15.63 -15.68 9.36
CA LEU A 10 15.85 -17.11 9.54
C LEU A 10 14.83 -17.97 8.77
N PHE A 11 13.55 -17.60 8.82
CA PHE A 11 12.47 -18.34 8.18
C PHE A 11 12.62 -18.41 6.65
N PHE A 12 12.89 -17.27 6.00
CA PHE A 12 12.85 -17.19 4.54
C PHE A 12 13.96 -18.02 3.86
N PRO A 13 15.24 -17.99 4.29
CA PRO A 13 16.27 -18.84 3.70
C PRO A 13 15.95 -20.33 3.82
N VAL A 14 15.36 -20.77 4.93
CA VAL A 14 14.94 -22.18 5.12
C VAL A 14 13.84 -22.54 4.12
N VAL A 15 12.79 -21.72 4.01
CA VAL A 15 11.70 -21.94 3.05
C VAL A 15 12.22 -21.93 1.62
N LEU A 16 13.11 -21.00 1.28
CA LEU A 16 13.71 -20.86 -0.05
C LEU A 16 14.57 -22.08 -0.40
N ALA A 17 15.39 -22.57 0.52
CA ALA A 17 16.18 -23.77 0.33
C ALA A 17 15.27 -24.99 0.12
N LEU A 18 14.30 -25.21 1.00
CA LEU A 18 13.33 -26.30 0.87
C LEU A 18 12.54 -26.21 -0.45
N PHE A 19 12.16 -25.01 -0.89
CA PHE A 19 11.42 -24.80 -2.12
C PHE A 19 12.19 -25.27 -3.35
N TRP A 20 13.48 -24.95 -3.43
CA TRP A 20 14.32 -25.34 -4.55
C TRP A 20 14.81 -26.80 -4.48
N LEU A 21 15.00 -27.35 -3.28
CA LEU A 21 15.37 -28.76 -3.06
C LEU A 21 14.21 -29.74 -3.27
N LEU A 22 12.96 -29.34 -2.99
CA LEU A 22 11.82 -30.23 -3.15
C LEU A 22 11.38 -30.40 -4.62
N PRO A 23 10.89 -31.61 -4.99
CA PRO A 23 10.21 -31.82 -6.26
C PRO A 23 9.02 -30.89 -6.46
N ASN A 24 8.74 -30.50 -7.71
CA ASN A 24 7.71 -29.50 -8.05
C ASN A 24 6.33 -29.81 -7.42
N ARG A 25 5.95 -31.10 -7.35
CA ARG A 25 4.67 -31.54 -6.76
C ARG A 25 4.47 -31.18 -5.28
N PHE A 26 5.54 -30.96 -4.53
CA PHE A 26 5.47 -30.64 -3.09
C PHE A 26 5.64 -29.15 -2.81
N ARG A 27 6.02 -28.34 -3.81
CA ARG A 27 6.30 -26.91 -3.62
C ARG A 27 5.07 -26.13 -3.16
N SER A 28 3.89 -26.36 -3.74
CA SER A 28 2.65 -25.70 -3.30
C SER A 28 2.28 -26.08 -1.87
N LEU A 29 2.48 -27.35 -1.47
CA LEU A 29 2.22 -27.79 -0.09
C LEU A 29 3.19 -27.13 0.89
N LEU A 30 4.50 -27.08 0.56
CA LEU A 30 5.49 -26.35 1.35
C LEU A 30 5.07 -24.89 1.53
N LEU A 31 4.74 -24.20 0.44
CA LEU A 31 4.34 -22.79 0.50
C LEU A 31 3.07 -22.60 1.33
N PHE A 32 2.13 -23.54 1.27
CA PHE A 32 0.90 -23.49 2.07
C PHE A 32 1.23 -23.57 3.57
N ILE A 33 2.03 -24.56 3.97
CA ILE A 33 2.46 -24.73 5.37
C ILE A 33 3.27 -23.51 5.84
N ALA A 34 4.25 -23.08 5.04
CA ALA A 34 5.08 -21.92 5.34
C ALA A 34 4.25 -20.65 5.49
N SER A 35 3.22 -20.48 4.65
CA SER A 35 2.35 -19.31 4.68
C SER A 35 1.47 -19.25 5.93
N TYR A 36 0.85 -20.35 6.30
CA TYR A 36 0.07 -20.41 7.54
C TYR A 36 0.95 -20.26 8.78
N TYR A 37 2.14 -20.85 8.80
CA TYR A 37 3.12 -20.64 9.88
C TYR A 37 3.53 -19.17 9.99
N PHE A 38 3.89 -18.53 8.87
CA PHE A 38 4.27 -17.12 8.83
C PHE A 38 3.17 -16.22 9.42
N TYR A 39 1.91 -16.48 9.09
CA TYR A 39 0.78 -15.70 9.58
C TYR A 39 0.44 -16.00 11.05
N MET A 40 0.34 -17.28 11.42
CA MET A 40 -0.02 -17.73 12.77
C MET A 40 1.04 -17.40 13.82
N SER A 41 2.29 -17.12 13.43
CA SER A 41 3.35 -16.66 14.35
C SER A 41 3.03 -15.35 15.09
N TRP A 42 2.02 -14.59 14.66
CA TRP A 42 1.50 -13.45 15.42
C TRP A 42 0.40 -13.89 16.39
N ILE A 43 -0.76 -14.29 15.87
CA ILE A 43 -1.90 -14.80 16.64
C ILE A 43 -2.52 -15.99 15.89
N PRO A 44 -2.38 -17.23 16.42
CA PRO A 44 -2.85 -18.44 15.72
C PRO A 44 -4.35 -18.45 15.39
N ALA A 45 -5.20 -17.88 16.27
CA ALA A 45 -6.64 -17.82 16.09
C ALA A 45 -7.04 -17.11 14.78
N TYR A 46 -6.30 -16.08 14.37
CA TYR A 46 -6.58 -15.39 13.10
C TYR A 46 -6.16 -16.20 11.88
N GLY A 47 -5.19 -17.10 12.00
CA GLY A 47 -4.89 -18.05 10.93
C GLY A 47 -6.04 -19.02 10.70
N LEU A 48 -6.75 -19.42 11.76
CA LEU A 48 -7.96 -20.23 11.66
C LEU A 48 -9.11 -19.44 11.00
N LEU A 49 -9.26 -18.15 11.31
CA LEU A 49 -10.21 -17.27 10.62
C LEU A 49 -9.92 -17.21 9.11
N LEU A 50 -8.67 -16.97 8.73
CA LEU A 50 -8.28 -16.96 7.31
C LEU A 50 -8.56 -18.31 6.65
N PHE A 51 -8.26 -19.42 7.33
CA PHE A 51 -8.54 -20.76 6.83
C PHE A 51 -10.06 -20.98 6.63
N ALA A 52 -10.88 -20.58 7.60
CA ALA A 52 -12.34 -20.70 7.51
C ALA A 52 -12.91 -19.89 6.33
N LEU A 53 -12.46 -18.64 6.15
CA LEU A 53 -12.83 -17.81 5.00
C LEU A 53 -12.35 -18.41 3.68
N THR A 54 -11.16 -19.02 3.66
CA THR A 54 -10.62 -19.75 2.51
C THR A 54 -11.53 -20.92 2.16
N VAL A 55 -11.89 -21.76 3.12
CA VAL A 55 -12.80 -22.90 2.90
C VAL A 55 -14.15 -22.43 2.37
N GLY A 56 -14.76 -21.43 3.00
CA GLY A 56 -16.05 -20.88 2.57
C GLY A 56 -16.01 -20.33 1.14
N ASN A 57 -15.03 -19.47 0.83
CA ASN A 57 -14.89 -18.88 -0.51
C ASN A 57 -14.49 -19.89 -1.58
N TYR A 58 -13.76 -20.95 -1.23
CA TYR A 58 -13.44 -22.03 -2.15
C TYR A 58 -14.71 -22.72 -2.65
N PHE A 59 -15.55 -23.19 -1.73
CA PHE A 59 -16.81 -23.86 -2.07
C PHE A 59 -17.81 -22.93 -2.74
N LEU A 60 -17.94 -21.70 -2.25
CA LEU A 60 -18.78 -20.68 -2.89
C LEU A 60 -18.31 -20.38 -4.31
N GLY A 61 -17.01 -20.26 -4.56
CA GLY A 61 -16.47 -20.06 -5.90
C GLY A 61 -16.79 -21.23 -6.84
N LEU A 62 -16.62 -22.47 -6.40
CA LEU A 62 -17.00 -23.65 -7.20
C LEU A 62 -18.50 -23.66 -7.52
N ALA A 63 -19.35 -23.38 -6.52
CA ALA A 63 -20.80 -23.35 -6.68
C ALA A 63 -21.26 -22.21 -7.60
N ILE A 64 -20.71 -21.00 -7.43
CA ILE A 64 -20.97 -19.86 -8.32
C ILE A 64 -20.58 -20.21 -9.75
N GLY A 65 -19.42 -20.83 -9.96
CA GLY A 65 -18.98 -21.26 -11.29
C GLY A 65 -19.95 -22.25 -11.95
N ALA A 66 -20.50 -23.19 -11.17
CA ALA A 66 -21.47 -24.19 -11.65
C ALA A 66 -22.86 -23.59 -11.96
N PHE A 67 -23.29 -22.57 -11.22
CA PHE A 67 -24.65 -21.99 -11.32
C PHE A 67 -24.68 -20.57 -11.87
N ARG A 68 -23.62 -20.07 -12.51
CA ARG A 68 -23.49 -18.66 -12.93
C ARG A 68 -24.61 -18.17 -13.87
N GLU A 69 -25.14 -19.06 -14.72
CA GLU A 69 -26.23 -18.74 -15.66
C GLU A 69 -27.63 -18.81 -15.01
N LYS A 70 -27.70 -19.12 -13.70
CA LYS A 70 -28.95 -19.28 -12.95
C LYS A 70 -29.11 -18.17 -11.92
N PRO A 71 -30.35 -17.77 -11.55
CA PRO A 71 -30.60 -16.82 -10.47
C PRO A 71 -29.95 -17.24 -9.14
N PHE A 72 -29.87 -18.55 -8.89
CA PHE A 72 -29.18 -19.12 -7.73
C PHE A 72 -27.70 -18.71 -7.66
N GLY A 73 -26.98 -18.64 -8.80
CA GLY A 73 -25.59 -18.18 -8.85
C GLY A 73 -25.42 -16.71 -8.41
N LYS A 74 -26.40 -15.85 -8.72
CA LYS A 74 -26.42 -14.46 -8.22
C LYS A 74 -26.65 -14.41 -6.71
N GLY A 75 -27.51 -15.27 -6.18
CA GLY A 75 -27.74 -15.42 -4.74
C GLY A 75 -26.48 -15.88 -3.99
N LEU A 76 -25.76 -16.86 -4.54
CA LEU A 76 -24.48 -17.33 -4.00
C LEU A 76 -23.39 -16.24 -4.04
N LEU A 77 -23.34 -15.46 -5.12
CA LEU A 77 -22.43 -14.31 -5.20
C LEU A 77 -22.76 -13.28 -4.10
N ALA A 78 -24.03 -12.93 -3.94
CA ALA A 78 -24.46 -11.99 -2.90
C ALA A 78 -24.10 -12.51 -1.51
N LEU A 79 -24.35 -13.80 -1.23
CA LEU A 79 -23.95 -14.44 0.03
C LEU A 79 -22.44 -14.37 0.26
N ALA A 80 -21.62 -14.68 -0.76
CA ALA A 80 -20.17 -14.62 -0.66
C ALA A 80 -19.67 -13.20 -0.37
N VAL A 81 -20.18 -12.20 -1.09
CA VAL A 81 -19.83 -10.79 -0.86
C VAL A 81 -20.26 -10.34 0.54
N LEU A 82 -21.49 -10.69 0.97
CA LEU A 82 -22.00 -10.36 2.29
C LEU A 82 -21.18 -11.00 3.41
N LEU A 83 -20.80 -12.27 3.29
CA LEU A 83 -19.98 -12.97 4.29
C LEU A 83 -18.61 -12.28 4.46
N ASN A 84 -17.94 -12.00 3.33
CA ASN A 84 -16.63 -11.35 3.34
C ASN A 84 -16.71 -9.91 3.89
N LEU A 85 -17.70 -9.11 3.45
CA LEU A 85 -17.89 -7.75 3.94
C LEU A 85 -18.32 -7.72 5.40
N SER A 86 -19.20 -8.63 5.85
CA SER A 86 -19.63 -8.70 7.25
C SER A 86 -18.46 -9.05 8.17
N THR A 87 -17.57 -9.95 7.74
CA THR A 87 -16.34 -10.27 8.48
C THR A 87 -15.44 -9.05 8.61
N LEU A 88 -15.21 -8.32 7.50
CA LEU A 88 -14.46 -7.06 7.54
C LEU A 88 -15.14 -6.01 8.43
N CYS A 89 -16.46 -5.86 8.34
CA CYS A 89 -17.21 -4.89 9.13
C CYS A 89 -17.15 -5.19 10.62
N TYR A 90 -17.28 -6.46 11.01
CA TYR A 90 -17.19 -6.88 12.40
C TYR A 90 -15.82 -6.54 13.01
N PHE A 91 -14.74 -6.94 12.35
CA PHE A 91 -13.39 -6.74 12.90
C PHE A 91 -12.90 -5.29 12.78
N LYS A 92 -13.29 -4.56 11.72
CA LYS A 92 -12.74 -3.22 11.44
C LYS A 92 -13.63 -2.07 11.88
N TYR A 93 -14.96 -2.19 11.77
CA TYR A 93 -15.86 -1.04 11.89
C TYR A 93 -16.81 -1.08 13.08
N THR A 94 -16.88 -2.19 13.84
CA THR A 94 -17.80 -2.31 14.99
C THR A 94 -17.65 -1.15 15.97
N ASP A 95 -16.44 -0.89 16.48
CA ASP A 95 -16.22 0.19 17.44
C ASP A 95 -16.41 1.57 16.83
N PHE A 96 -16.07 1.76 15.55
CA PHE A 96 -16.32 3.01 14.83
C PHE A 96 -17.83 3.32 14.75
N PHE A 97 -18.65 2.33 14.41
CA PHE A 97 -20.12 2.50 14.37
C PHE A 97 -20.70 2.72 15.76
N LEU A 98 -20.31 1.92 16.75
CA LEU A 98 -20.77 2.08 18.14
C LEU A 98 -20.39 3.45 18.71
N ALA A 99 -19.15 3.90 18.51
CA ALA A 99 -18.70 5.21 18.94
C ALA A 99 -19.46 6.35 18.23
N SER A 100 -19.78 6.18 16.94
CA SER A 100 -20.53 7.17 16.17
C SER A 100 -21.99 7.26 16.62
N ILE A 101 -22.64 6.12 16.89
CA ILE A 101 -24.00 6.06 17.44
C ILE A 101 -24.02 6.68 18.83
N ASN A 102 -23.09 6.32 19.71
CA ASN A 102 -23.00 6.90 21.06
C ASN A 102 -22.86 8.43 21.01
N LYS A 103 -22.01 8.95 20.10
CA LYS A 103 -21.86 10.40 19.90
C LYS A 103 -23.13 11.07 19.36
N ALA A 104 -23.88 10.38 18.50
CA ALA A 104 -25.14 10.89 17.97
C ALA A 104 -26.26 10.90 19.02
N LEU A 105 -26.35 9.84 19.85
CA LEU A 105 -27.34 9.72 20.92
C LEU A 105 -27.06 10.67 22.09
N ALA A 106 -25.79 10.95 22.38
CA ALA A 106 -25.38 11.88 23.42
C ALA A 106 -25.58 13.37 23.05
N GLN A 107 -26.12 13.66 21.87
CA GLN A 107 -26.33 15.05 21.46
C GLN A 107 -27.43 15.73 22.30
N PRO A 108 -27.20 16.94 22.83
CA PRO A 108 -28.14 17.61 23.73
C PRO A 108 -29.55 17.82 23.17
N TRP A 109 -29.67 17.93 21.85
CA TRP A 109 -30.94 18.16 21.14
C TRP A 109 -31.78 16.89 20.95
N LEU A 110 -31.21 15.71 21.19
CA LEU A 110 -31.92 14.44 21.00
C LEU A 110 -32.71 14.02 22.24
N SER A 111 -32.39 14.55 23.43
CA SER A 111 -33.09 14.29 24.72
C SER A 111 -33.40 12.81 25.00
N LEU A 112 -32.61 11.88 24.45
CA LEU A 112 -32.75 10.44 24.65
C LEU A 112 -31.83 10.01 25.79
N ASN A 113 -32.41 9.60 26.92
CA ASN A 113 -31.67 9.00 28.04
C ASN A 113 -31.33 7.53 27.73
N VAL A 114 -30.55 7.30 26.68
CA VAL A 114 -30.07 5.96 26.31
C VAL A 114 -28.65 5.80 26.82
N SER A 115 -28.41 4.76 27.61
CA SER A 115 -27.06 4.39 28.04
C SER A 115 -26.18 4.08 26.83
N ALA A 116 -24.96 4.59 26.82
CA ALA A 116 -24.01 4.34 25.74
C ALA A 116 -23.79 2.82 25.55
N PHE A 117 -23.76 2.38 24.29
CA PHE A 117 -23.39 1.00 23.96
C PHE A 117 -21.91 0.77 24.28
N PRO A 118 -21.55 -0.36 24.92
CA PRO A 118 -20.16 -0.65 25.25
C PRO A 118 -19.36 -0.91 23.96
N LEU A 119 -18.16 -0.31 23.87
CA LEU A 119 -17.20 -0.63 22.81
C LEU A 119 -16.65 -2.04 23.04
N GLN A 120 -16.43 -2.78 21.96
CA GLN A 120 -16.02 -4.18 22.01
C GLN A 120 -14.50 -4.34 21.96
N HIS A 121 -13.76 -3.32 21.50
CA HIS A 121 -12.30 -3.33 21.39
C HIS A 121 -11.79 -4.56 20.62
N VAL A 122 -12.46 -4.85 19.50
CA VAL A 122 -12.18 -6.02 18.69
C VAL A 122 -10.78 -5.88 18.09
N LEU A 123 -9.88 -6.79 18.44
CA LEU A 123 -8.55 -6.81 17.86
C LEU A 123 -8.61 -7.18 16.36
N LEU A 124 -8.05 -6.33 15.52
CA LEU A 124 -8.09 -6.44 14.06
C LEU A 124 -7.09 -7.50 13.56
N PRO A 125 -7.53 -8.51 12.78
CA PRO A 125 -6.62 -9.46 12.16
C PRO A 125 -5.76 -8.77 11.08
N LEU A 126 -4.44 -8.94 11.14
CA LEU A 126 -3.52 -8.37 10.16
C LEU A 126 -3.87 -8.81 8.73
N GLY A 127 -3.92 -7.87 7.80
CA GLY A 127 -4.20 -8.18 6.40
C GLY A 127 -5.64 -8.57 6.07
N ILE A 128 -6.59 -8.50 7.02
CA ILE A 128 -8.01 -8.82 6.78
C ILE A 128 -8.59 -8.06 5.59
N SER A 129 -8.27 -6.77 5.50
CA SER A 129 -8.70 -5.91 4.40
C SER A 129 -8.20 -6.40 3.03
N PHE A 130 -7.00 -7.01 2.96
CA PHE A 130 -6.41 -7.50 1.72
C PHE A 130 -7.02 -8.84 1.30
N PHE A 131 -7.06 -9.84 2.19
CA PHE A 131 -7.58 -11.15 1.81
C PHE A 131 -9.10 -11.13 1.57
N VAL A 132 -9.86 -10.27 2.28
CA VAL A 132 -11.29 -10.04 1.99
C VAL A 132 -11.47 -9.50 0.57
N PHE A 133 -10.63 -8.56 0.16
CA PHE A 133 -10.66 -8.01 -1.21
C PHE A 133 -10.28 -9.06 -2.25
N GLU A 134 -9.29 -9.91 -1.96
CA GLU A 134 -8.92 -11.03 -2.83
C GLU A 134 -10.07 -12.02 -3.00
N PHE A 135 -10.77 -12.39 -1.92
CA PHE A 135 -11.94 -13.27 -1.96
C PHE A 135 -13.11 -12.67 -2.73
N ILE A 136 -13.45 -11.40 -2.48
CA ILE A 136 -14.53 -10.71 -3.22
C ILE A 136 -14.21 -10.66 -4.71
N HIS A 137 -12.98 -10.30 -5.08
CA HIS A 137 -12.60 -10.27 -6.49
C HIS A 137 -12.68 -11.66 -7.13
N TYR A 138 -12.25 -12.72 -6.43
CA TYR A 138 -12.34 -14.09 -6.92
C TYR A 138 -13.79 -14.49 -7.23
N VAL A 139 -14.71 -14.34 -6.28
CA VAL A 139 -16.11 -14.76 -6.49
C VAL A 139 -16.83 -13.92 -7.55
N VAL A 140 -16.52 -12.62 -7.64
CA VAL A 140 -17.06 -11.73 -8.67
C VAL A 140 -16.57 -12.14 -10.06
N ASP A 141 -15.28 -12.44 -10.21
CA ASP A 141 -14.71 -12.82 -11.51
C ASP A 141 -15.16 -14.19 -11.98
N VAL A 142 -15.33 -15.14 -11.05
CA VAL A 142 -15.92 -16.45 -11.36
C VAL A 142 -17.36 -16.28 -11.85
N HIS A 143 -18.16 -15.46 -11.18
CA HIS A 143 -19.51 -15.14 -11.63
C HIS A 143 -19.51 -14.43 -13.00
N ARG A 144 -18.52 -13.59 -13.29
CA ARG A 144 -18.34 -12.93 -14.60
C ARG A 144 -17.83 -13.87 -15.70
N GLY A 145 -17.59 -15.14 -15.40
CA GLY A 145 -17.28 -16.17 -16.39
C GLY A 145 -15.88 -16.77 -16.29
N SER A 146 -15.05 -16.32 -15.35
CA SER A 146 -13.72 -16.90 -15.13
C SER A 146 -13.82 -18.30 -14.51
N SER A 147 -12.87 -19.18 -14.84
CA SER A 147 -12.85 -20.54 -14.27
C SER A 147 -12.54 -20.50 -12.77
N PRO A 148 -13.29 -21.25 -11.93
CA PRO A 148 -12.97 -21.38 -10.51
C PRO A 148 -11.72 -22.24 -10.31
N VAL A 149 -11.00 -21.98 -9.21
CA VAL A 149 -9.80 -22.75 -8.86
C VAL A 149 -10.22 -24.08 -8.24
N LYS A 150 -9.85 -25.20 -8.87
CA LYS A 150 -10.24 -26.55 -8.45
C LYS A 150 -9.29 -27.20 -7.44
N ASN A 151 -8.06 -26.70 -7.32
CA ASN A 151 -7.10 -27.22 -6.36
C ASN A 151 -7.16 -26.36 -5.08
N PHE A 152 -7.59 -26.96 -3.97
CA PHE A 152 -7.76 -26.27 -2.70
C PHE A 152 -6.46 -25.64 -2.16
N ILE A 153 -5.30 -26.29 -2.33
CA ILE A 153 -4.00 -25.76 -1.88
C ILE A 153 -3.65 -24.52 -2.69
N ASN A 154 -3.80 -24.56 -4.02
CA ASN A 154 -3.52 -23.40 -4.88
C ASN A 154 -4.49 -22.24 -4.59
N PHE A 155 -5.76 -22.55 -4.33
CA PHE A 155 -6.72 -21.54 -3.88
C PHE A 155 -6.35 -20.94 -2.53
N SER A 156 -5.93 -21.77 -1.58
CA SER A 156 -5.49 -21.31 -0.25
C SER A 156 -4.28 -20.38 -0.35
N LEU A 157 -3.32 -20.72 -1.21
CA LEU A 157 -2.16 -19.88 -1.48
C LEU A 157 -2.55 -18.54 -2.09
N PHE A 158 -3.60 -18.46 -2.90
CA PHE A 158 -4.01 -17.18 -3.47
C PHE A 158 -4.23 -16.11 -2.39
N ALA A 159 -4.91 -16.44 -1.29
CA ALA A 159 -5.10 -15.53 -0.16
C ALA A 159 -3.94 -15.54 0.85
N ALA A 160 -3.36 -16.72 1.12
CA ALA A 160 -2.42 -16.89 2.22
C ALA A 160 -0.94 -16.66 1.83
N PHE A 161 -0.59 -16.53 0.54
CA PHE A 161 0.82 -16.50 0.11
C PHE A 161 1.65 -15.46 0.86
N PHE A 162 2.52 -15.93 1.78
CA PHE A 162 3.22 -15.09 2.75
C PHE A 162 3.96 -13.87 2.17
N PRO A 163 4.58 -13.92 0.97
CA PRO A 163 5.25 -12.75 0.41
C PRO A 163 4.28 -11.59 0.12
N SER A 164 2.98 -11.87 0.02
CA SER A 164 1.95 -10.86 -0.26
C SER A 164 0.88 -10.69 0.83
N GLN A 165 0.81 -11.61 1.79
CA GLN A 165 -0.40 -11.85 2.59
C GLN A 165 -0.84 -10.69 3.50
N ILE A 166 0.09 -10.06 4.24
CA ILE A 166 -0.31 -9.09 5.27
C ILE A 166 -0.59 -7.70 4.67
N ALA A 167 0.30 -7.21 3.80
CA ALA A 167 0.18 -5.90 3.15
C ALA A 167 0.93 -5.87 1.81
N GLY A 168 1.02 -7.00 1.11
CA GLY A 168 1.62 -7.02 -0.22
C GLY A 168 0.65 -6.54 -1.30
N PRO A 169 1.07 -6.59 -2.57
CA PRO A 169 0.19 -6.27 -3.69
C PRO A 169 -1.04 -7.17 -3.71
N ILE A 170 -2.23 -6.60 -3.92
CA ILE A 170 -3.49 -7.34 -4.11
C ILE A 170 -3.41 -8.10 -5.44
N LYS A 171 -3.37 -9.43 -5.38
CA LYS A 171 -3.11 -10.27 -6.55
C LYS A 171 -4.38 -10.51 -7.36
N ARG A 172 -4.23 -10.70 -8.68
CA ARG A 172 -5.28 -11.28 -9.54
C ARG A 172 -5.14 -12.80 -9.53
N TYR A 173 -6.22 -13.52 -9.23
CA TYR A 173 -6.12 -14.96 -8.95
C TYR A 173 -5.78 -15.73 -10.22
N GLN A 174 -6.29 -15.29 -11.37
CA GLN A 174 -6.03 -15.91 -12.67
C GLN A 174 -4.54 -15.90 -12.99
N GLN A 175 -3.87 -14.78 -12.71
CA GLN A 175 -2.44 -14.63 -12.95
C GLN A 175 -1.62 -15.42 -11.92
N PHE A 176 -1.97 -15.31 -10.65
CA PHE A 176 -1.20 -15.95 -9.58
C PHE A 176 -1.34 -17.49 -9.57
N VAL A 177 -2.55 -18.00 -9.73
CA VAL A 177 -2.80 -19.46 -9.74
C VAL A 177 -2.18 -20.12 -10.97
N LYS A 178 -2.19 -19.47 -12.14
CA LYS A 178 -1.47 -19.95 -13.31
C LYS A 178 0.02 -20.17 -13.01
N GLN A 179 0.64 -19.23 -12.30
CA GLN A 179 2.03 -19.38 -11.88
C GLN A 179 2.22 -20.58 -10.92
N LEU A 180 1.23 -20.95 -10.11
CA LEU A 180 1.34 -22.13 -9.22
C LEU A 180 1.35 -23.46 -9.98
N ASP A 181 0.66 -23.52 -11.12
CA ASP A 181 0.56 -24.73 -11.95
C ASP A 181 1.79 -24.94 -12.85
N GLU A 182 2.55 -23.87 -13.13
CA GLU A 182 3.74 -23.91 -13.97
C GLU A 182 4.95 -24.56 -13.27
N ARG A 183 5.68 -25.43 -13.99
CA ARG A 183 6.94 -26.00 -13.49
C ARG A 183 8.01 -24.92 -13.46
N ARG A 184 8.51 -24.60 -12.26
CA ARG A 184 9.57 -23.60 -12.08
C ARG A 184 10.97 -24.19 -12.18
N VAL A 185 11.81 -23.49 -12.94
CA VAL A 185 13.25 -23.72 -13.04
C VAL A 185 13.97 -22.57 -12.33
N PHE A 186 15.05 -22.90 -11.62
CA PHE A 186 15.87 -21.90 -10.95
C PHE A 186 16.50 -20.95 -11.98
N SER A 187 16.44 -19.65 -11.72
CA SER A 187 17.07 -18.62 -12.53
C SER A 187 17.91 -17.72 -11.65
N GLY A 188 19.23 -17.70 -11.87
CA GLY A 188 20.14 -16.82 -11.15
C GLY A 188 19.80 -15.34 -11.33
N ALA A 189 19.31 -14.96 -12.51
CA ALA A 189 18.91 -13.58 -12.79
C ALA A 189 17.66 -13.16 -11.99
N LEU A 190 16.65 -14.04 -11.87
CA LEU A 190 15.47 -13.77 -11.05
C LEU A 190 15.81 -13.76 -9.55
N PHE A 191 16.70 -14.65 -9.13
CA PHE A 191 17.20 -14.69 -7.76
C PHE A 191 17.92 -13.39 -7.40
N GLU A 192 18.85 -12.92 -8.24
CA GLU A 192 19.59 -11.69 -8.02
C GLU A 192 18.66 -10.47 -7.97
N LYS A 193 17.73 -10.37 -8.93
CA LYS A 193 16.71 -9.31 -8.93
C LYS A 193 15.85 -9.35 -7.67
N GLY A 194 15.47 -10.53 -7.21
CA GLY A 194 14.67 -10.71 -6.00
C GLY A 194 15.44 -10.33 -4.73
N LEU A 195 16.71 -10.70 -4.63
CA LEU A 195 17.59 -10.29 -3.54
C LEU A 195 17.79 -8.76 -3.52
N ALA A 196 17.99 -8.14 -4.67
CA ALA A 196 18.10 -6.69 -4.78
C ALA A 196 16.84 -5.96 -4.29
N LEU A 197 15.65 -6.46 -4.65
CA LEU A 197 14.37 -5.93 -4.16
C LEU A 197 14.22 -6.12 -2.65
N LEU A 198 14.58 -7.30 -2.12
CA LEU A 198 14.53 -7.58 -0.68
C LEU A 198 15.40 -6.57 0.10
N LEU A 199 16.65 -6.39 -0.31
CA LEU A 199 17.60 -5.49 0.34
C LEU A 199 17.22 -4.02 0.19
N GLN A 200 16.74 -3.62 -1.00
CA GLN A 200 16.20 -2.28 -1.20
C GLN A 200 15.02 -2.02 -0.27
N GLY A 201 14.12 -3.00 -0.11
CA GLY A 201 12.97 -2.87 0.76
C GLY A 201 13.35 -2.77 2.24
N LEU A 202 14.32 -3.58 2.69
CA LEU A 202 14.91 -3.48 4.03
C LEU A 202 15.52 -2.10 4.27
N PHE A 203 16.29 -1.58 3.32
CA PHE A 203 16.90 -0.26 3.42
C PHE A 203 15.83 0.84 3.54
N LYS A 204 14.81 0.84 2.66
CA LYS A 204 13.72 1.82 2.73
C LYS A 204 12.99 1.78 4.06
N LYS A 205 12.72 0.58 4.58
CA LYS A 205 12.01 0.40 5.86
C LYS A 205 12.88 0.86 7.03
N ILE A 206 14.02 0.22 7.22
CA ILE A 206 14.82 0.36 8.45
C ILE A 206 15.62 1.68 8.44
N ALA A 207 16.27 1.99 7.32
CA ALA A 207 17.13 3.17 7.26
C ALA A 207 16.32 4.47 7.08
N ILE A 208 15.28 4.48 6.23
CA ILE A 208 14.50 5.70 5.96
C ILE A 208 13.26 5.79 6.85
N ALA A 209 12.31 4.88 6.70
CA ALA A 209 10.98 5.04 7.28
C ALA A 209 11.00 4.98 8.82
N ASP A 210 11.74 4.04 9.40
CA ASP A 210 11.81 3.88 10.86
C ASP A 210 12.62 5.02 11.52
N ASN A 211 13.55 5.66 10.81
CA ASN A 211 14.22 6.87 11.32
C ASN A 211 13.32 8.11 11.27
N LEU A 212 12.47 8.21 10.24
CA LEU A 212 11.52 9.32 10.12
C LEU A 212 10.33 9.20 11.07
N SER A 213 10.05 8.01 11.63
CA SER A 213 8.87 7.81 12.46
C SER A 213 8.84 8.69 13.71
N ASN A 214 10.00 8.90 14.35
CA ASN A 214 10.10 9.73 15.55
C ASN A 214 9.86 11.20 15.24
N LEU A 215 10.49 11.71 14.17
CA LEU A 215 10.28 13.07 13.69
C LEU A 215 8.80 13.33 13.39
N VAL A 216 8.17 12.41 12.68
CA VAL A 216 6.75 12.51 12.33
C VAL A 216 5.87 12.43 13.56
N ALA A 217 6.09 11.47 14.46
CA ALA A 217 5.30 11.33 15.68
C ALA A 217 5.40 12.60 16.55
N HIS A 218 6.61 13.13 16.71
CA HIS A 218 6.84 14.34 17.48
C HIS A 218 6.11 15.53 16.86
N GLY A 219 6.32 15.80 15.57
CA GLY A 219 5.70 16.92 14.87
C GLY A 219 4.18 16.90 14.88
N PHE A 220 3.56 15.72 14.70
CA PHE A 220 2.10 15.60 14.78
C PHE A 220 1.58 15.75 16.21
N SER A 221 2.30 15.28 17.24
CA SER A 221 1.87 15.37 18.65
C SER A 221 2.00 16.75 19.30
N MET A 222 2.79 17.67 18.73
CA MET A 222 3.07 18.99 19.30
C MET A 222 1.84 19.90 19.36
N GLN A 223 1.45 20.35 20.56
CA GLN A 223 0.30 21.24 20.73
C GLN A 223 0.48 22.61 20.05
N THR A 224 1.69 23.15 20.07
CA THR A 224 2.04 24.40 19.38
C THR A 224 3.08 24.12 18.31
N LEU A 225 2.64 24.03 17.06
CA LEU A 225 3.47 23.69 15.90
C LEU A 225 3.68 24.94 15.03
N GLY A 226 4.95 25.25 14.72
CA GLY A 226 5.27 26.34 13.80
C GLY A 226 4.94 25.97 12.34
N CYS A 227 4.82 26.99 11.47
CA CYS A 227 4.48 26.76 10.06
C CYS A 227 5.54 25.93 9.33
N ALA A 228 6.84 26.24 9.53
CA ALA A 228 7.92 25.46 8.97
C ALA A 228 7.89 24.00 9.47
N ASP A 229 7.68 23.79 10.78
CA ASP A 229 7.62 22.46 11.37
C ASP A 229 6.44 21.64 10.84
N ALA A 230 5.29 22.27 10.59
CA ALA A 230 4.12 21.59 10.03
C ALA A 230 4.38 21.07 8.60
N TRP A 231 5.00 21.89 7.74
CA TRP A 231 5.41 21.46 6.40
C TRP A 231 6.48 20.38 6.42
N VAL A 232 7.49 20.52 7.30
CA VAL A 232 8.55 19.50 7.47
C VAL A 232 7.95 18.18 7.98
N SER A 233 7.03 18.22 8.93
CA SER A 233 6.37 17.03 9.49
C SER A 233 5.52 16.32 8.43
N ALA A 234 4.75 17.05 7.64
CA ALA A 234 3.98 16.50 6.53
C ALA A 234 4.91 15.87 5.46
N LEU A 235 6.01 16.54 5.11
CA LEU A 235 6.99 16.05 4.13
C LEU A 235 7.70 14.79 4.64
N ALA A 236 8.14 14.79 5.89
CA ALA A 236 8.73 13.64 6.55
C ALA A 236 7.76 12.45 6.54
N PHE A 237 6.48 12.69 6.82
CA PHE A 237 5.47 11.65 6.76
C PHE A 237 5.24 11.12 5.34
N ALA A 238 5.22 11.98 4.32
CA ALA A 238 5.10 11.55 2.92
C ALA A 238 6.26 10.61 2.52
N ILE A 239 7.49 10.92 2.93
CA ILE A 239 8.64 10.04 2.69
C ILE A 239 8.50 8.75 3.50
N GLN A 240 8.14 8.85 4.79
CA GLN A 240 7.95 7.72 5.68
C GLN A 240 6.93 6.73 5.12
N ILE A 241 5.71 7.16 4.81
CA ILE A 241 4.64 6.28 4.31
C ILE A 241 5.01 5.62 2.99
N TYR A 242 5.70 6.35 2.10
CA TYR A 242 6.18 5.78 0.84
C TYR A 242 7.27 4.74 1.04
N CYS A 243 8.29 5.03 1.85
CA CYS A 243 9.42 4.13 2.08
C CYS A 243 9.01 2.91 2.90
N ASP A 244 8.14 3.08 3.90
CA ASP A 244 7.59 1.99 4.70
C ASP A 244 6.79 1.03 3.82
N PHE A 245 5.84 1.56 3.04
CA PHE A 245 4.95 0.73 2.24
C PHE A 245 5.63 0.17 0.99
N SER A 246 6.35 1.00 0.23
CA SER A 246 7.09 0.48 -0.92
C SER A 246 8.18 -0.51 -0.49
N GLY A 247 8.84 -0.27 0.66
CA GLY A 247 9.82 -1.18 1.22
C GLY A 247 9.21 -2.53 1.61
N TYR A 248 8.04 -2.52 2.26
CA TYR A 248 7.26 -3.73 2.55
C TYR A 248 6.95 -4.51 1.27
N THR A 249 6.44 -3.83 0.23
CA THR A 249 6.09 -4.48 -1.03
C THR A 249 7.32 -4.99 -1.78
N ASP A 250 8.45 -4.28 -1.74
CA ASP A 250 9.70 -4.72 -2.38
C ASP A 250 10.27 -5.96 -1.68
N MET A 251 10.22 -6.03 -0.35
CA MET A 251 10.60 -7.24 0.40
C MET A 251 9.73 -8.44 0.02
N GLY A 252 8.42 -8.25 -0.02
CA GLY A 252 7.47 -9.28 -0.43
C GLY A 252 7.71 -9.74 -1.87
N ARG A 253 7.81 -8.81 -2.81
CA ARG A 253 8.08 -9.11 -4.23
C ARG A 253 9.44 -9.77 -4.43
N GLY A 254 10.48 -9.31 -3.74
CA GLY A 254 11.81 -9.90 -3.79
C GLY A 254 11.82 -11.35 -3.32
N SER A 255 11.13 -11.62 -2.21
CA SER A 255 10.95 -12.96 -1.65
C SER A 255 10.21 -13.89 -2.61
N ALA A 256 9.14 -13.41 -3.23
CA ALA A 256 8.39 -14.14 -4.26
C ALA A 256 9.25 -14.42 -5.50
N LEU A 257 10.00 -13.42 -5.97
CA LEU A 257 10.80 -13.50 -7.20
C LEU A 257 11.96 -14.48 -7.08
N MET A 258 12.60 -14.57 -5.90
CA MET A 258 13.62 -15.59 -5.59
C MET A 258 13.06 -17.02 -5.63
N MET A 259 11.75 -17.19 -5.45
CA MET A 259 11.03 -18.46 -5.64
C MET A 259 10.41 -18.59 -7.05
N GLY A 260 10.66 -17.63 -7.94
CA GLY A 260 10.12 -17.60 -9.31
C GLY A 260 8.64 -17.21 -9.42
N PHE A 261 8.12 -16.43 -8.47
CA PHE A 261 6.78 -15.82 -8.54
C PHE A 261 6.90 -14.34 -8.85
N ASP A 262 6.18 -13.88 -9.86
CA ASP A 262 6.07 -12.46 -10.18
C ASP A 262 4.80 -11.87 -9.55
N LEU A 263 5.01 -10.86 -8.71
CA LEU A 263 3.96 -10.13 -8.01
C LEU A 263 3.88 -8.70 -8.55
N PRO A 264 2.66 -8.14 -8.70
CA PRO A 264 2.48 -6.86 -9.37
C PRO A 264 3.15 -5.71 -8.62
N ASP A 265 3.59 -4.69 -9.36
CA ASP A 265 4.10 -3.45 -8.79
C ASP A 265 3.01 -2.70 -8.04
N ASN A 266 3.34 -2.16 -6.86
CA ASN A 266 2.45 -1.28 -6.10
C ASN A 266 2.80 0.21 -6.24
N PHE A 267 4.03 0.53 -6.64
CA PHE A 267 4.53 1.90 -6.69
C PHE A 267 5.34 2.18 -7.95
N ASN A 268 5.12 3.35 -8.56
CA ASN A 268 5.87 3.79 -9.74
C ASN A 268 6.11 5.31 -9.72
N TYR A 269 7.05 5.75 -8.88
CA TYR A 269 7.41 7.16 -8.66
C TYR A 269 6.18 8.08 -8.49
N PRO A 270 5.30 7.81 -7.51
CA PRO A 270 4.01 8.48 -7.37
C PRO A 270 4.11 10.00 -7.17
N TYR A 271 5.16 10.48 -6.50
CA TYR A 271 5.35 11.92 -6.25
C TYR A 271 5.86 12.71 -7.47
N LEU A 272 6.15 12.04 -8.58
CA LEU A 272 6.43 12.67 -9.87
C LEU A 272 5.19 12.74 -10.78
N ALA A 273 4.00 12.44 -10.24
CA ALA A 273 2.76 12.48 -10.98
C ALA A 273 2.38 13.91 -11.39
N LYS A 274 1.94 14.10 -12.64
CA LYS A 274 1.56 15.42 -13.15
C LYS A 274 0.15 15.87 -12.73
N ASN A 275 -0.69 14.93 -12.33
CA ASN A 275 -2.04 15.18 -11.86
C ASN A 275 -2.52 14.02 -10.96
N LEU A 276 -3.69 14.16 -10.34
CA LEU A 276 -4.20 13.18 -9.39
C LEU A 276 -4.59 11.85 -10.06
N SER A 277 -5.03 11.86 -11.31
CA SER A 277 -5.29 10.62 -12.06
C SER A 277 -4.00 9.82 -12.31
N ASP A 278 -2.90 10.52 -12.62
CA ASP A 278 -1.56 9.93 -12.75
C ASP A 278 -1.03 9.43 -11.40
N PHE A 279 -1.24 10.19 -10.32
CA PHE A 279 -0.86 9.78 -8.96
C PHE A 279 -1.49 8.42 -8.57
N TRP A 280 -2.80 8.27 -8.76
CA TRP A 280 -3.51 7.02 -8.44
C TRP A 280 -3.17 5.84 -9.37
N LYS A 281 -2.51 6.08 -10.51
CA LYS A 281 -1.93 5.02 -11.36
C LYS A 281 -0.53 4.61 -10.92
N ARG A 282 0.07 5.32 -9.96
CA ARG A 282 1.45 5.14 -9.49
C ARG A 282 1.54 4.86 -8.00
N TRP A 283 0.52 5.18 -7.22
CA TRP A 283 0.41 4.94 -5.79
C TRP A 283 -0.53 3.77 -5.51
N HIS A 284 -0.07 2.79 -4.72
CA HIS A 284 -0.82 1.61 -4.31
C HIS A 284 -1.63 0.99 -5.47
N ILE A 285 -0.93 0.69 -6.57
CA ILE A 285 -1.52 0.37 -7.88
C ILE A 285 -2.50 -0.82 -7.79
N SER A 286 -2.16 -1.86 -7.00
CA SER A 286 -3.05 -3.02 -6.85
C SER A 286 -4.38 -2.67 -6.16
N LEU A 287 -4.38 -1.81 -5.14
CA LEU A 287 -5.61 -1.29 -4.53
C LEU A 287 -6.37 -0.38 -5.49
N SER A 288 -5.69 0.57 -6.11
CA SER A 288 -6.32 1.52 -7.05
C SER A 288 -7.03 0.80 -8.19
N THR A 289 -6.39 -0.22 -8.76
CA THR A 289 -7.00 -1.06 -9.80
C THR A 289 -8.12 -1.95 -9.25
N TRP A 290 -8.01 -2.47 -8.02
CA TRP A 290 -9.11 -3.19 -7.37
C TRP A 290 -10.34 -2.29 -7.17
N LEU A 291 -10.17 -1.10 -6.58
CA LEU A 291 -11.26 -0.13 -6.38
C LEU A 291 -11.90 0.26 -7.70
N ARG A 292 -11.10 0.48 -8.74
CA ARG A 292 -11.62 0.74 -10.09
C ARG A 292 -12.48 -0.42 -10.60
N ASP A 293 -11.95 -1.63 -10.57
CA ASP A 293 -12.54 -2.78 -11.28
C ASP A 293 -13.74 -3.43 -10.55
N TYR A 294 -13.75 -3.36 -9.22
CA TYR A 294 -14.74 -4.05 -8.36
C TYR A 294 -15.69 -3.11 -7.64
N LEU A 295 -15.36 -1.81 -7.53
CA LEU A 295 -16.23 -0.81 -6.91
C LEU A 295 -16.71 0.22 -7.94
N TYR A 296 -15.81 1.00 -8.54
CA TYR A 296 -16.19 2.08 -9.47
C TYR A 296 -16.96 1.58 -10.70
N ILE A 297 -16.44 0.55 -11.39
CA ILE A 297 -17.11 -0.04 -12.56
C ILE A 297 -18.43 -0.71 -12.15
N ALA A 298 -18.49 -1.34 -10.98
CA ALA A 298 -19.71 -1.96 -10.46
C ALA A 298 -20.81 -0.92 -10.18
N LEU A 299 -20.46 0.31 -9.77
CA LEU A 299 -21.40 1.42 -9.59
C LEU A 299 -21.88 2.05 -10.93
N GLY A 300 -21.36 1.59 -12.07
CA GLY A 300 -21.70 2.07 -13.43
C GLY A 300 -20.52 2.68 -14.18
N GLY A 301 -19.41 2.97 -13.49
CA GLY A 301 -18.18 3.49 -14.09
C GLY A 301 -18.40 4.71 -14.99
N ASN A 302 -17.84 4.66 -16.21
CA ASN A 302 -17.99 5.70 -17.22
C ASN A 302 -19.23 5.51 -18.12
N ARG A 303 -20.08 4.50 -17.88
CA ARG A 303 -21.25 4.18 -18.72
C ARG A 303 -22.49 5.01 -18.35
N VAL A 304 -22.42 5.75 -17.26
CA VAL A 304 -23.49 6.59 -16.72
C VAL A 304 -23.23 8.08 -17.02
N GLY A 305 -24.27 8.92 -16.89
CA GLY A 305 -24.15 10.36 -17.09
C GLY A 305 -23.12 11.02 -16.16
N VAL A 306 -22.66 12.23 -16.52
CA VAL A 306 -21.54 12.94 -15.88
C VAL A 306 -21.73 13.10 -14.36
N TYR A 307 -22.93 13.50 -13.90
CA TYR A 307 -23.21 13.64 -12.47
C TYR A 307 -23.07 12.33 -11.70
N ARG A 308 -23.63 11.23 -12.23
CA ARG A 308 -23.52 9.91 -11.60
C ARG A 308 -22.09 9.38 -11.65
N ARG A 309 -21.35 9.67 -12.72
CA ARG A 309 -19.92 9.34 -12.84
C ARG A 309 -19.09 9.99 -11.73
N TYR A 310 -19.28 11.29 -11.50
CA TYR A 310 -18.58 12.02 -10.44
C TYR A 310 -19.00 11.57 -9.05
N PHE A 311 -20.29 11.31 -8.84
CA PHE A 311 -20.76 10.70 -7.59
C PHE A 311 -20.10 9.33 -7.35
N ASN A 312 -20.06 8.45 -8.34
CA ASN A 312 -19.43 7.14 -8.23
C ASN A 312 -17.92 7.25 -7.95
N LEU A 313 -17.23 8.20 -8.58
CA LEU A 313 -15.81 8.47 -8.35
C LEU A 313 -15.57 8.95 -6.92
N PHE A 314 -16.36 9.91 -6.45
CA PHE A 314 -16.32 10.42 -5.08
C PHE A 314 -16.61 9.32 -4.06
N MET A 315 -17.66 8.52 -4.26
CA MET A 315 -17.99 7.36 -3.41
C MET A 315 -16.88 6.31 -3.39
N THR A 316 -16.26 6.03 -4.55
CA THR A 316 -15.13 5.09 -4.63
C THR A 316 -13.97 5.56 -3.76
N MET A 317 -13.64 6.85 -3.78
CA MET A 317 -12.56 7.40 -2.96
C MET A 317 -12.94 7.51 -1.48
N LEU A 318 -14.19 7.86 -1.17
CA LEU A 318 -14.70 7.90 0.21
C LEU A 318 -14.64 6.51 0.86
N LEU A 319 -15.14 5.48 0.17
CA LEU A 319 -15.05 4.09 0.61
C LEU A 319 -13.60 3.58 0.63
N GLY A 320 -12.76 4.05 -0.31
CA GLY A 320 -11.32 3.80 -0.28
C GLY A 320 -10.66 4.39 0.97
N GLY A 321 -11.04 5.61 1.37
CA GLY A 321 -10.61 6.23 2.62
C GLY A 321 -11.05 5.42 3.83
N LEU A 322 -12.33 5.07 3.93
CA LEU A 322 -12.86 4.22 5.01
C LEU A 322 -12.16 2.85 5.06
N TRP A 323 -11.78 2.28 3.91
CA TRP A 323 -11.01 1.05 3.84
C TRP A 323 -9.63 1.18 4.48
N HIS A 324 -9.02 2.36 4.48
CA HIS A 324 -7.73 2.58 5.13
C HIS A 324 -7.84 2.53 6.66
N GLY A 325 -8.81 3.22 7.26
CA GLY A 325 -9.00 3.19 8.71
C GLY A 325 -10.40 3.60 9.15
N ALA A 326 -10.79 3.12 10.33
CA ALA A 326 -12.14 3.26 10.87
C ALA A 326 -12.32 4.58 11.66
N SER A 327 -12.05 5.71 11.02
CA SER A 327 -12.15 7.04 11.64
C SER A 327 -12.53 8.13 10.62
N TRP A 328 -13.09 9.24 11.10
CA TRP A 328 -13.63 10.30 10.25
C TRP A 328 -12.56 11.05 9.43
N HIS A 329 -11.32 11.14 9.91
CA HIS A 329 -10.24 11.76 9.14
C HIS A 329 -9.87 10.95 7.90
N PHE A 330 -10.02 9.62 7.92
CA PHE A 330 -9.89 8.78 6.72
C PHE A 330 -11.03 8.98 5.72
N VAL A 331 -12.26 9.18 6.20
CA VAL A 331 -13.40 9.52 5.35
C VAL A 331 -13.17 10.87 4.67
N VAL A 332 -12.69 11.87 5.42
CA VAL A 332 -12.34 13.19 4.89
C VAL A 332 -11.18 13.11 3.90
N TRP A 333 -10.15 12.29 4.17
CA TRP A 333 -9.08 12.02 3.23
C TRP A 333 -9.59 11.44 1.91
N GLY A 334 -10.51 10.46 1.98
CA GLY A 334 -11.16 9.88 0.80
C GLY A 334 -11.98 10.90 0.03
N ALA A 335 -12.77 11.72 0.73
CA ALA A 335 -13.53 12.81 0.13
C ALA A 335 -12.63 13.85 -0.55
N PHE A 336 -11.52 14.23 0.09
CA PHE A 336 -10.53 15.17 -0.42
C PHE A 336 -9.94 14.67 -1.75
N HIS A 337 -9.48 13.42 -1.82
CA HIS A 337 -8.99 12.84 -3.07
C HIS A 337 -10.11 12.65 -4.12
N GLY A 338 -11.33 12.33 -3.69
CA GLY A 338 -12.49 12.23 -4.58
C GLY A 338 -12.80 13.55 -5.29
N LEU A 339 -12.85 14.65 -4.53
CA LEU A 339 -13.02 16.01 -5.08
C LEU A 339 -11.85 16.41 -5.98
N GLY A 340 -10.61 16.12 -5.57
CA GLY A 340 -9.43 16.37 -6.38
C GLY A 340 -9.46 15.61 -7.72
N LEU A 341 -9.91 14.35 -7.72
CA LEU A 341 -10.05 13.57 -8.95
C LEU A 341 -11.16 14.08 -9.87
N ILE A 342 -12.28 14.56 -9.32
CA ILE A 342 -13.33 15.25 -10.08
C ILE A 342 -12.76 16.51 -10.71
N PHE A 343 -12.05 17.34 -9.93
CA PHE A 343 -11.39 18.54 -10.44
C PHE A 343 -10.41 18.22 -11.57
N SER A 344 -9.54 17.22 -11.37
CA SER A 344 -8.58 16.77 -12.39
C SER A 344 -9.30 16.30 -13.66
N HIS A 345 -10.41 15.58 -13.55
CA HIS A 345 -11.19 15.13 -14.71
C HIS A 345 -11.87 16.28 -15.46
N THR A 346 -12.50 17.20 -14.72
CA THR A 346 -13.14 18.39 -15.31
C THR A 346 -12.10 19.29 -15.98
N TYR A 347 -10.93 19.45 -15.36
CA TYR A 347 -9.81 20.19 -15.93
C TYR A 347 -9.26 19.53 -17.19
N ASP A 348 -9.11 18.20 -17.21
CA ASP A 348 -8.70 17.45 -18.40
C ASP A 348 -9.74 17.54 -19.54
N GLN A 349 -11.03 17.68 -19.21
CA GLN A 349 -12.10 17.92 -20.19
C GLN A 349 -12.02 19.34 -20.74
N TYR A 350 -11.85 20.34 -19.88
CA TYR A 350 -11.63 21.73 -20.28
C TYR A 350 -10.42 21.88 -21.21
N LEU A 351 -9.30 21.21 -20.88
CA LEU A 351 -8.11 21.18 -21.73
C LEU A 351 -8.34 20.52 -23.10
N LYS A 352 -9.44 19.81 -23.35
CA LYS A 352 -9.79 19.24 -24.66
C LYS A 352 -10.63 20.20 -25.51
N GLU A 353 -11.18 21.25 -24.93
CA GLU A 353 -11.97 22.24 -25.66
C GLU A 353 -11.12 22.97 -26.72
N GLN A 354 -11.79 23.51 -27.73
CA GLN A 354 -11.16 24.28 -28.82
C GLN A 354 -11.10 25.78 -28.50
N SER A 355 -10.98 26.15 -27.22
CA SER A 355 -10.82 27.55 -26.81
C SER A 355 -9.34 27.96 -26.84
N SER A 356 -9.09 29.24 -27.14
CA SER A 356 -7.74 29.81 -27.16
C SER A 356 -7.03 29.71 -25.80
N LEU A 357 -7.79 29.80 -24.70
CA LEU A 357 -7.27 29.62 -23.35
C LEU A 357 -6.91 28.16 -23.06
N ALA A 358 -7.76 27.18 -23.46
CA ALA A 358 -7.44 25.76 -23.32
C ALA A 358 -6.17 25.38 -24.11
N GLU A 359 -5.98 25.94 -25.30
CA GLU A 359 -4.77 25.73 -26.10
C GLU A 359 -3.51 26.28 -25.43
N ARG A 360 -3.55 27.52 -24.92
CA ARG A 360 -2.44 28.11 -24.15
C ARG A 360 -2.08 27.26 -22.93
N MET A 361 -3.08 26.78 -22.19
CA MET A 361 -2.86 25.93 -21.02
C MET A 361 -2.27 24.58 -21.42
N ARG A 362 -2.74 23.95 -22.51
CA ARG A 362 -2.13 22.72 -23.06
C ARG A 362 -0.65 22.93 -23.40
N GLN A 363 -0.31 24.03 -24.07
CA GLN A 363 1.07 24.39 -24.42
C GLN A 363 1.93 24.66 -23.18
N PHE A 364 1.38 25.32 -22.16
CA PHE A 364 2.09 25.53 -20.90
C PHE A 364 2.44 24.19 -20.23
N HIS A 365 1.44 23.30 -20.05
CA HIS A 365 1.63 22.00 -19.39
C HIS A 365 2.54 21.04 -20.18
N SER A 366 2.62 21.18 -21.51
CA SER A 366 3.56 20.41 -22.33
C SER A 366 5.01 20.92 -22.22
N GLY A 367 5.20 22.19 -21.85
CA GLY A 367 6.51 22.76 -21.55
C GLY A 367 7.15 22.19 -20.28
N LYS A 368 8.49 22.29 -20.17
CA LYS A 368 9.25 21.83 -19.00
C LYS A 368 8.77 22.50 -17.70
N LEU A 369 8.58 23.83 -17.75
CA LEU A 369 8.12 24.61 -16.60
C LEU A 369 6.70 24.22 -16.19
N GLY A 370 5.77 24.10 -17.14
CA GLY A 370 4.40 23.69 -16.81
C GLY A 370 4.33 22.28 -16.24
N THR A 371 5.09 21.32 -16.80
CA THR A 371 5.22 19.98 -16.20
C THR A 371 5.74 20.03 -14.76
N ALA A 372 6.77 20.84 -14.47
CA ALA A 372 7.29 20.99 -13.12
C ALA A 372 6.22 21.57 -12.17
N VAL A 373 5.49 22.59 -12.62
CA VAL A 373 4.37 23.17 -11.86
C VAL A 373 3.26 22.14 -11.63
N SER A 374 2.89 21.31 -12.61
CA SER A 374 1.86 20.28 -12.42
C SER A 374 2.31 19.24 -11.37
N ILE A 375 3.58 18.83 -11.40
CA ILE A 375 4.15 17.89 -10.44
C ILE A 375 4.14 18.48 -9.04
N VAL A 376 4.66 19.71 -8.87
CA VAL A 376 4.70 20.37 -7.56
C VAL A 376 3.29 20.58 -7.00
N SER A 377 2.35 21.07 -7.81
CA SER A 377 0.96 21.27 -7.37
C SER A 377 0.28 19.95 -6.98
N THR A 378 0.50 18.88 -7.75
CA THR A 378 -0.03 17.54 -7.42
C THR A 378 0.58 17.01 -6.13
N PHE A 379 1.89 17.18 -5.96
CA PHE A 379 2.60 16.76 -4.76
C PHE A 379 2.13 17.52 -3.52
N LEU A 380 1.98 18.85 -3.60
CA LEU A 380 1.45 19.66 -2.50
C LEU A 380 0.02 19.27 -2.12
N PHE A 381 -0.85 19.01 -3.10
CA PHE A 381 -2.20 18.50 -2.85
C PHE A 381 -2.15 17.16 -2.09
N VAL A 382 -1.35 16.22 -2.57
CA VAL A 382 -1.18 14.91 -1.93
C VAL A 382 -0.59 15.05 -0.52
N LEU A 383 0.32 16.00 -0.32
CA LEU A 383 0.94 16.29 0.98
C LEU A 383 -0.06 16.78 2.02
N VAL A 384 -0.98 17.67 1.63
CA VAL A 384 -2.12 18.09 2.46
C VAL A 384 -3.03 16.89 2.77
N GLY A 385 -3.29 16.04 1.79
CA GLY A 385 -4.01 14.78 2.00
C GLY A 385 -3.35 13.93 3.08
N TRP A 386 -2.03 13.78 3.03
CA TRP A 386 -1.29 12.98 4.00
C TRP A 386 -1.43 13.44 5.46
N VAL A 387 -1.73 14.71 5.73
CA VAL A 387 -2.02 15.19 7.09
C VAL A 387 -3.25 14.48 7.68
N PHE A 388 -4.33 14.36 6.90
CA PHE A 388 -5.52 13.62 7.34
C PHE A 388 -5.25 12.13 7.54
N PHE A 389 -4.33 11.57 6.76
CA PHE A 389 -4.00 10.15 6.83
C PHE A 389 -3.10 9.83 8.03
N ARG A 390 -2.17 10.71 8.40
CA ARG A 390 -1.28 10.52 9.56
C ARG A 390 -1.96 10.81 10.88
N ALA A 391 -2.80 11.84 10.93
CA ALA A 391 -3.32 12.32 12.19
C ALA A 391 -4.10 11.23 12.94
N GLU A 392 -3.94 11.17 14.26
CA GLU A 392 -4.65 10.21 15.13
C GLU A 392 -6.09 10.66 15.42
N SER A 393 -6.42 11.89 15.11
CA SER A 393 -7.74 12.48 15.29
C SER A 393 -8.02 13.59 14.29
N MET A 394 -9.30 13.92 14.11
CA MET A 394 -9.70 15.07 13.31
C MET A 394 -9.15 16.39 13.87
N SER A 395 -9.13 16.55 15.21
CA SER A 395 -8.59 17.74 15.87
C SER A 395 -7.09 17.91 15.61
N GLU A 396 -6.32 16.83 15.63
CA GLU A 396 -4.90 16.86 15.28
C GLU A 396 -4.69 17.24 13.81
N ALA A 397 -5.47 16.65 12.89
CA ALA A 397 -5.38 16.98 11.47
C ALA A 397 -5.63 18.48 11.24
N LEU A 398 -6.69 19.04 11.84
CA LEU A 398 -7.02 20.46 11.72
C LEU A 398 -5.95 21.35 12.34
N ARG A 399 -5.39 20.99 13.50
CA ARG A 399 -4.28 21.74 14.13
C ARG A 399 -3.07 21.82 13.19
N VAL A 400 -2.65 20.70 12.61
CA VAL A 400 -1.50 20.68 11.68
C VAL A 400 -1.81 21.50 10.43
N LEU A 401 -3.01 21.36 9.84
CA LEU A 401 -3.41 22.14 8.66
C LEU A 401 -3.47 23.65 8.93
N GLN A 402 -3.93 24.06 10.12
CA GLN A 402 -3.91 25.46 10.54
C GLN A 402 -2.48 25.97 10.69
N ALA A 403 -1.59 25.17 11.29
CA ALA A 403 -0.18 25.52 11.43
C ALA A 403 0.52 25.68 10.07
N MET A 404 0.14 24.91 9.04
CA MET A 404 0.69 25.06 7.68
C MET A 404 0.35 26.40 7.02
N LEU A 405 -0.66 27.13 7.51
CA LEU A 405 -0.99 28.47 7.04
C LEU A 405 -0.09 29.53 7.73
N PRO A 406 0.35 30.56 7.00
CA PRO A 406 1.16 31.64 7.57
C PRO A 406 0.29 32.61 8.37
N THR A 407 -0.31 32.16 9.47
CA THR A 407 -1.13 32.99 10.37
C THR A 407 -0.37 33.24 11.67
N GLY A 408 0.32 34.38 11.76
CA GLY A 408 0.82 34.96 13.03
C GLY A 408 1.98 34.25 13.73
N HIS A 409 2.30 32.99 13.41
CA HIS A 409 3.54 32.36 13.85
C HIS A 409 4.68 32.79 12.95
N SER A 410 5.69 33.44 13.53
CA SER A 410 6.91 33.82 12.83
C SER A 410 7.44 32.62 12.02
N LEU A 411 7.95 32.90 10.81
CA LEU A 411 8.72 31.96 9.99
C LEU A 411 10.08 31.70 10.69
N SER A 412 10.02 31.23 11.93
CA SER A 412 11.16 30.72 12.64
C SER A 412 11.61 29.47 11.89
N LEU A 413 12.92 29.37 11.65
CA LEU A 413 13.54 28.14 11.18
C LEU A 413 13.06 26.99 12.09
N PRO A 414 12.90 25.76 11.58
CA PRO A 414 12.42 24.60 12.34
C PRO A 414 13.42 24.21 13.43
N PHE A 415 13.52 25.01 14.49
CA PHE A 415 14.53 24.93 15.55
C PHE A 415 14.14 23.86 16.57
N THR A 416 12.85 23.71 16.80
CA THR A 416 12.20 22.66 17.62
C THR A 416 12.46 21.26 17.06
N LEU A 417 12.38 21.08 15.74
CA LEU A 417 12.68 19.80 15.09
C LEU A 417 14.18 19.62 14.74
N TYR A 418 14.99 20.65 14.87
CA TYR A 418 16.41 20.61 14.50
C TYR A 418 17.20 19.55 15.28
N GLY A 419 16.93 19.39 16.58
CA GLY A 419 17.56 18.36 17.41
C GLY A 419 17.25 16.94 16.93
N GLU A 420 15.99 16.67 16.59
CA GLU A 420 15.57 15.39 16.01
C GLU A 420 16.16 15.16 14.60
N ILE A 421 16.33 16.21 13.79
CA ILE A 421 16.98 16.13 12.48
C ILE A 421 18.50 15.86 12.60
N GLN A 422 19.16 16.37 13.65
CA GLN A 422 20.58 16.06 13.91
C GLN A 422 20.79 14.64 14.45
N HIS A 423 19.88 14.14 15.28
CA HIS A 423 19.94 12.77 15.81
C HIS A 423 19.46 11.72 14.82
N SER A 424 18.49 12.06 13.97
CA SER A 424 18.04 11.20 12.89
C SER A 424 19.04 11.30 11.74
N SER A 425 19.73 10.20 11.48
CA SER A 425 20.67 10.01 10.37
C SER A 425 20.09 10.22 8.96
N VAL A 426 18.89 10.81 8.86
CA VAL A 426 18.04 10.98 7.68
C VAL A 426 18.78 11.61 6.51
N ILE A 427 19.58 12.66 6.72
CA ILE A 427 20.35 13.27 5.63
C ILE A 427 21.37 12.26 5.07
N SER A 428 22.12 11.59 5.95
CA SER A 428 23.11 10.59 5.54
C SER A 428 22.47 9.35 4.90
N VAL A 429 21.28 8.96 5.35
CA VAL A 429 20.50 7.86 4.79
C VAL A 429 19.94 8.22 3.41
N LEU A 430 19.35 9.41 3.26
CA LEU A 430 18.80 9.87 1.98
C LEU A 430 19.91 10.08 0.95
N LEU A 431 21.07 10.59 1.38
CA LEU A 431 22.25 10.71 0.53
C LEU A 431 22.76 9.32 0.12
N SER A 432 22.85 8.38 1.07
CA SER A 432 23.29 7.00 0.80
C SER A 432 22.32 6.25 -0.10
N TYR A 433 21.01 6.43 0.05
CA TYR A 433 19.98 5.87 -0.82
C TYR A 433 20.06 6.44 -2.23
N SER A 434 20.25 7.75 -2.33
CA SER A 434 20.37 8.44 -3.62
C SER A 434 21.63 7.98 -4.36
N ILE A 435 22.74 7.83 -3.65
CA ILE A 435 23.99 7.25 -4.17
C ILE A 435 23.79 5.79 -4.58
N TYR A 436 23.12 4.97 -3.77
CA TYR A 436 22.77 3.59 -4.10
C TYR A 436 21.92 3.49 -5.38
N ARG A 437 20.85 4.30 -5.48
CA ARG A 437 19.96 4.32 -6.65
C ARG A 437 20.68 4.84 -7.89
N LEU A 438 21.51 5.88 -7.76
CA LEU A 438 22.36 6.35 -8.84
C LEU A 438 23.32 5.26 -9.31
N ALA A 439 23.94 4.52 -8.39
CA ALA A 439 24.87 3.44 -8.70
C ALA A 439 24.20 2.21 -9.33
N VAL A 440 23.01 1.82 -8.85
CA VAL A 440 22.28 0.62 -9.29
C VAL A 440 21.45 0.87 -10.55
N ASP A 441 20.63 1.93 -10.57
CA ASP A 441 19.73 2.21 -11.71
C ASP A 441 20.49 2.69 -12.94
N ASN A 442 21.63 3.38 -12.77
CA ASN A 442 22.43 3.86 -13.88
C ASN A 442 23.69 3.03 -14.14
N CYS A 443 23.92 1.90 -13.48
CA CYS A 443 25.09 1.07 -13.77
C CYS A 443 25.19 0.70 -15.27
N SER A 444 24.04 0.40 -15.90
CA SER A 444 23.95 0.10 -17.33
C SER A 444 23.99 1.34 -18.24
N ARG A 445 23.60 2.53 -17.75
CA ARG A 445 23.61 3.80 -18.51
C ARG A 445 24.93 4.57 -18.38
N LEU A 446 25.67 4.38 -17.29
CA LEU A 446 26.99 4.97 -17.02
C LEU A 446 28.12 4.07 -17.55
N ALA A 447 27.87 2.77 -17.76
CA ALA A 447 28.81 1.84 -18.38
C ALA A 447 29.49 2.37 -19.67
N PRO A 448 28.80 3.07 -20.60
CA PRO A 448 29.43 3.60 -21.81
C PRO A 448 30.31 4.83 -21.56
N LEU A 449 30.09 5.55 -20.45
CA LEU A 449 30.78 6.78 -20.08
C LEU A 449 32.01 6.53 -19.19
N LEU A 450 32.18 5.30 -18.70
CA LEU A 450 33.32 4.89 -17.90
C LEU A 450 34.55 4.59 -18.78
N PRO A 451 35.77 4.93 -18.34
CA PRO A 451 37.02 4.52 -19.00
C PRO A 451 37.07 3.00 -19.20
N GLU A 452 37.69 2.52 -20.28
CA GLU A 452 37.79 1.07 -20.62
C GLU A 452 38.22 0.18 -19.43
N THR A 453 39.10 0.69 -18.56
CA THR A 453 39.54 0.02 -17.32
C THR A 453 38.41 -0.26 -16.32
N PHE A 454 37.35 0.55 -16.30
CA PHE A 454 36.20 0.43 -15.38
C PHE A 454 34.95 -0.19 -16.04
N LYS A 455 34.94 -0.44 -17.35
CA LYS A 455 33.81 -1.10 -18.03
C LYS A 455 33.59 -2.53 -17.51
N ASN A 456 34.66 -3.21 -17.10
CA ASN A 456 34.60 -4.50 -16.42
C ASN A 456 34.06 -4.43 -14.97
N LEU A 457 33.98 -3.24 -14.37
CA LEU A 457 33.30 -2.99 -13.08
C LEU A 457 31.81 -2.62 -13.26
N ALA A 458 31.40 -2.10 -14.43
CA ALA A 458 30.04 -1.63 -14.70
C ALA A 458 29.01 -2.77 -14.82
N ALA A 459 29.46 -3.99 -15.10
CA ALA A 459 28.74 -5.20 -14.75
C ALA A 459 29.46 -5.84 -13.56
N PRO A 460 29.15 -5.45 -12.31
CA PRO A 460 29.88 -5.98 -11.17
C PRO A 460 29.76 -7.51 -11.22
N ARG A 461 30.91 -8.20 -11.26
CA ARG A 461 30.96 -9.66 -11.13
C ARG A 461 30.16 -10.05 -9.88
N ILE A 462 29.58 -11.25 -9.85
CA ILE A 462 28.79 -11.77 -8.71
C ILE A 462 29.37 -11.40 -7.32
N PRO A 463 30.70 -11.44 -7.08
CA PRO A 463 31.30 -11.02 -5.80
C PRO A 463 31.17 -9.52 -5.50
N ALA A 464 31.31 -8.64 -6.50
CA ALA A 464 31.17 -7.19 -6.32
C ALA A 464 29.72 -6.78 -6.06
N ARG A 465 28.75 -7.49 -6.67
CA ARG A 465 27.32 -7.32 -6.35
C ARG A 465 27.01 -7.79 -4.94
N ALA A 466 27.56 -8.94 -4.53
CA ALA A 466 27.41 -9.45 -3.18
C ALA A 466 28.02 -8.50 -2.13
N LEU A 467 29.20 -7.93 -2.37
CA LEU A 467 29.81 -6.92 -1.50
C LEU A 467 28.97 -5.65 -1.42
N LEU A 468 28.42 -5.16 -2.54
CA LEU A 468 27.50 -4.02 -2.54
C LEU A 468 26.23 -4.31 -1.74
N TYR A 469 25.65 -5.49 -1.91
CA TYR A 469 24.48 -5.95 -1.17
C TYR A 469 24.74 -6.10 0.33
N LEU A 470 25.90 -6.63 0.71
CA LEU A 470 26.36 -6.67 2.10
C LEU A 470 26.56 -5.26 2.65
N ALA A 471 27.20 -4.36 1.89
CA ALA A 471 27.39 -2.98 2.32
C ALA A 471 26.05 -2.26 2.54
N VAL A 472 25.08 -2.42 1.63
CA VAL A 472 23.72 -1.86 1.80
C VAL A 472 23.00 -2.47 3.00
N PHE A 473 23.13 -3.78 3.21
CA PHE A 473 22.55 -4.46 4.38
C PHE A 473 23.16 -3.93 5.68
N PHE A 474 24.49 -3.91 5.79
CA PHE A 474 25.16 -3.39 6.98
C PHE A 474 24.87 -1.92 7.20
N LEU A 475 24.80 -1.10 6.14
CA LEU A 475 24.41 0.30 6.24
C LEU A 475 22.98 0.45 6.79
N ALA A 476 22.05 -0.37 6.30
CA ALA A 476 20.67 -0.36 6.80
C ALA A 476 20.60 -0.75 8.29
N VAL A 477 21.38 -1.76 8.70
CA VAL A 477 21.46 -2.19 10.10
C VAL A 477 22.12 -1.13 10.98
N SER A 478 23.19 -0.47 10.52
CA SER A 478 23.88 0.59 11.26
C SER A 478 23.00 1.81 11.51
N PHE A 479 22.01 2.05 10.64
CA PHE A 479 21.01 3.09 10.82
C PHE A 479 19.71 2.58 11.44
N ALA A 480 19.61 1.30 11.84
CA ALA A 480 18.42 0.80 12.49
C ALA A 480 18.20 1.50 13.84
N PRO A 481 17.01 2.06 14.11
CA PRO A 481 16.72 2.60 15.42
C PRO A 481 16.70 1.47 16.48
N ASN A 482 16.99 1.83 17.74
CA ASN A 482 17.02 0.88 18.87
C ASN A 482 15.68 0.13 19.07
N ALA A 483 14.57 0.70 18.62
CA ALA A 483 13.27 0.06 18.57
C ALA A 483 12.69 0.15 17.15
N ALA A 484 12.25 -0.98 16.60
CA ALA A 484 11.62 -1.02 15.29
C ALA A 484 10.21 -0.39 15.36
N SER A 485 9.90 0.53 14.44
CA SER A 485 8.54 1.05 14.30
C SER A 485 7.64 -0.01 13.64
N PRO A 486 6.40 -0.22 14.13
CA PRO A 486 5.44 -1.06 13.44
C PRO A 486 5.21 -0.54 12.02
N PHE A 487 4.79 -1.45 11.13
CA PHE A 487 4.36 -1.08 9.79
C PHE A 487 3.15 -0.15 9.86
N ILE A 488 3.14 0.91 9.07
CA ILE A 488 2.24 2.05 9.24
C ILE A 488 0.75 1.67 9.11
N TYR A 489 0.43 0.69 8.25
CA TYR A 489 -0.94 0.19 8.10
C TYR A 489 -1.40 -0.74 9.21
N PHE A 490 -0.55 -1.10 10.17
CA PHE A 490 -0.97 -1.85 11.36
C PHE A 490 -1.47 -0.91 12.47
N ALA A 491 -1.26 0.40 12.32
CA ALA A 491 -1.72 1.40 13.27
C ALA A 491 -3.15 1.89 13.01
N PHE A 492 -3.80 1.47 11.91
CA PHE A 492 -5.07 2.02 11.42
C PHE A 492 -6.23 1.03 11.36
#